data_AF-A0A535G732-F1
#
_entry.id   AF-A0A535G732-F1
#
_cell.length_a   1.000
_cell.length_b   1.000
_cell.length_c   1.000
_cell.angle_alpha   90.00
_cell.angle_beta   90.00
_cell.angle_gamma   90.00
#
_symmetry.space_group_name_H-M   'P 1'
#
loop_
_entity.id
_entity.type
_entity.pdbx_description
1 polymer ?
#
loop_
_entity_poly.entity_id
_entity_poly.type
_entity_poly.pdbx_seq_one_letter_code
_entity_poly.pdbx_strand_id
1 'polypeptide(L)'
;MDPITTVDTDTQRRLLALLERGQADQDTYARRLSPDERAARGELHNWSPKDEVAHNNFWRQDAINRLKAAHDGSSPPDTSDDLAWNDRIFLEQRETPWEQLVGETERLRAETGALIQLFTRDDLSQKNRYPWQRGDSLETLVLVNWYDHPAEHWANVYLRCHEVEHALELRRAVAATIRELFPDEPKLYSYMILKLGAYAARGARAEQAIGAIREALTVNPSLYEQVRKDTDFDPVRALPEFQALFGAQGQS
;
A
#
# COMPACT_ATOMS: atom_id res chain seq x y z
N MET A 1 1.89 10.74 -36.48
CA MET A 1 2.01 9.83 -35.33
C MET A 1 1.47 10.58 -34.16
N ASP A 2 0.29 10.18 -33.67
CA ASP A 2 -0.46 10.94 -32.69
C ASP A 2 0.18 10.82 -31.30
N PRO A 3 0.56 11.94 -30.65
CA PRO A 3 1.09 11.93 -29.28
C PRO A 3 0.09 11.36 -28.25
N ILE A 4 -1.18 11.31 -28.61
CA ILE A 4 -2.30 10.94 -27.73
C ILE A 4 -2.28 9.43 -27.41
N THR A 5 -1.98 8.56 -28.38
CA THR A 5 -1.97 7.10 -28.14
C THR A 5 -0.79 6.63 -27.29
N THR A 6 0.36 7.29 -27.38
CA THR A 6 1.55 6.93 -26.60
C THR A 6 1.41 7.20 -25.09
N VAL A 7 0.71 8.27 -24.71
CA VAL A 7 0.60 8.70 -23.30
C VAL A 7 -0.44 7.89 -22.53
N ASP A 8 -1.53 7.44 -23.18
CA ASP A 8 -2.49 6.52 -22.58
C ASP A 8 -1.83 5.19 -22.18
N THR A 9 -0.94 4.67 -23.04
CA THR A 9 -0.24 3.40 -22.76
C THR A 9 0.74 3.46 -21.60
N ASP A 10 1.25 4.64 -21.24
CA ASP A 10 2.20 4.78 -20.14
C ASP A 10 1.52 4.64 -18.77
N THR A 11 0.36 5.28 -18.62
CA THR A 11 -0.47 5.16 -17.40
C THR A 11 -0.91 3.73 -17.15
N GLN A 12 -1.43 3.08 -18.18
CA GLN A 12 -1.84 1.67 -18.05
C GLN A 12 -0.63 0.79 -17.74
N ARG A 13 0.53 1.00 -18.40
CA ARG A 13 1.75 0.22 -18.17
C ARG A 13 2.26 0.32 -16.74
N ARG A 14 2.30 1.52 -16.15
CA ARG A 14 2.73 1.66 -14.74
C ARG A 14 1.77 1.00 -13.76
N LEU A 15 0.46 1.06 -14.01
CA LEU A 15 -0.52 0.35 -13.18
C LEU A 15 -0.39 -1.17 -13.30
N LEU A 16 -0.15 -1.69 -14.51
CA LEU A 16 0.13 -3.11 -14.70
C LEU A 16 1.43 -3.54 -14.00
N ALA A 17 2.47 -2.69 -14.03
CA ALA A 17 3.71 -2.94 -13.30
C ALA A 17 3.49 -3.00 -11.79
N LEU A 18 2.56 -2.22 -11.24
CA LEU A 18 2.16 -2.32 -9.83
C LEU A 18 1.50 -3.67 -9.51
N LEU A 19 0.63 -4.18 -10.39
CA LEU A 19 0.04 -5.52 -10.22
C LEU A 19 1.11 -6.62 -10.20
N GLU A 20 2.10 -6.52 -11.08
CA GLU A 20 3.21 -7.48 -11.15
C GLU A 20 4.10 -7.42 -9.93
N ARG A 21 4.50 -6.22 -9.49
CA ARG A 21 5.34 -6.05 -8.28
C ARG A 21 4.61 -6.51 -7.02
N GLY A 22 3.34 -6.14 -6.87
CA GLY A 22 2.53 -6.57 -5.73
C GLY A 22 2.33 -8.09 -5.67
N GLN A 23 2.16 -8.74 -6.83
CA GLN A 23 2.13 -10.20 -6.90
C GLN A 23 3.49 -10.81 -6.52
N ALA A 24 4.59 -10.26 -7.03
CA ALA A 24 5.93 -10.75 -6.72
C ALA A 24 6.26 -10.65 -5.21
N ASP A 25 5.79 -9.60 -4.54
CA ASP A 25 5.92 -9.45 -3.08
C ASP A 25 5.14 -10.54 -2.34
N GLN A 26 3.89 -10.79 -2.74
CA GLN A 26 3.06 -11.87 -2.17
C GLN A 26 3.68 -13.26 -2.43
N ASP A 27 4.21 -13.51 -3.63
CA ASP A 27 4.84 -14.78 -3.97
C ASP A 27 6.13 -14.99 -3.17
N THR A 28 6.90 -13.92 -2.94
CA THR A 28 8.11 -13.96 -2.12
C THR A 28 7.76 -14.28 -0.68
N TYR A 29 6.73 -13.65 -0.14
CA TYR A 29 6.19 -13.98 1.17
C TYR A 29 5.72 -15.45 1.24
N ALA A 30 4.91 -15.89 0.28
CA ALA A 30 4.38 -17.25 0.20
C ALA A 30 5.46 -18.33 0.19
N ARG A 31 6.57 -18.11 -0.54
CA ARG A 31 7.70 -19.04 -0.62
C ARG A 31 8.42 -19.26 0.71
N ARG A 32 8.32 -18.33 1.66
CA ARG A 32 8.95 -18.42 2.97
C ARG A 32 8.12 -19.23 3.96
N LEU A 33 6.80 -19.28 3.78
CA LEU A 33 5.89 -19.95 4.69
C LEU A 33 5.98 -21.48 4.54
N SER A 34 6.14 -22.15 5.67
CA SER A 34 5.95 -23.60 5.80
C SER A 34 4.49 -24.01 5.58
N PRO A 35 4.21 -25.31 5.33
CA PRO A 35 2.84 -25.80 5.25
C PRO A 35 2.00 -25.49 6.50
N ASP A 36 2.60 -25.59 7.70
CA ASP A 36 1.91 -25.32 8.96
C ASP A 36 1.57 -23.83 9.11
N GLU A 37 2.44 -22.92 8.68
CA GLU A 37 2.17 -21.47 8.69
C GLU A 37 1.09 -21.07 7.68
N ARG A 38 1.03 -21.74 6.51
CA ARG A 38 -0.05 -21.52 5.52
C ARG A 38 -1.39 -22.04 6.02
N ALA A 39 -1.38 -23.12 6.81
CA ALA A 39 -2.57 -23.71 7.42
C ALA A 39 -2.93 -23.09 8.78
N ALA A 40 -2.09 -22.20 9.32
CA ALA A 40 -2.29 -21.61 10.62
C ALA A 40 -3.64 -20.87 10.69
N ARG A 41 -4.29 -20.95 11.85
CA ARG A 41 -5.54 -20.26 12.13
C ARG A 41 -5.24 -19.03 12.96
N GLY A 42 -5.54 -17.85 12.42
CA GLY A 42 -5.44 -16.61 13.17
C GLY A 42 -6.61 -16.42 14.12
N GLU A 43 -6.52 -15.34 14.87
CA GLU A 43 -7.60 -14.82 15.69
C GLU A 43 -8.00 -13.42 15.21
N LEU A 44 -9.18 -12.96 15.63
CA LEU A 44 -9.63 -11.62 15.31
C LEU A 44 -8.60 -10.60 15.82
N HIS A 45 -8.17 -9.70 14.94
CA HIS A 45 -7.09 -8.72 15.18
C HIS A 45 -5.69 -9.31 15.45
N ASN A 46 -5.50 -10.62 15.25
CA ASN A 46 -4.21 -11.30 15.24
C ASN A 46 -4.18 -12.32 14.10
N TRP A 47 -4.11 -11.79 12.89
CA TRP A 47 -4.26 -12.54 11.65
C TRP A 47 -3.07 -13.47 11.37
N SER A 48 -3.40 -14.68 10.91
CA SER A 48 -2.44 -15.62 10.33
C SER A 48 -2.08 -15.20 8.90
N PRO A 49 -1.03 -15.78 8.30
CA PRO A 49 -0.66 -15.48 6.91
C PRO A 49 -1.81 -15.57 5.91
N LYS A 50 -2.67 -16.59 6.02
CA LYS A 50 -3.82 -16.74 5.12
C LYS A 50 -4.88 -15.66 5.34
N ASP A 51 -5.05 -15.19 6.57
CA ASP A 51 -6.04 -14.15 6.88
C ASP A 51 -5.60 -12.80 6.30
N GLU A 52 -4.28 -12.52 6.29
CA GLU A 52 -3.70 -11.35 5.60
C GLU A 52 -3.94 -11.41 4.07
N VAL A 53 -3.85 -12.60 3.44
CA VAL A 53 -4.18 -12.77 2.02
C VAL A 53 -5.67 -12.56 1.77
N ALA A 54 -6.53 -13.12 2.62
CA ALA A 54 -7.99 -12.95 2.52
C ALA A 54 -8.40 -11.47 2.63
N HIS A 55 -7.85 -10.75 3.61
CA HIS A 55 -8.04 -9.31 3.78
C HIS A 55 -7.62 -8.53 2.52
N ASN A 56 -6.42 -8.79 2.00
CA ASN A 56 -5.94 -8.13 0.79
C ASN A 56 -6.81 -8.46 -0.44
N ASN A 57 -7.30 -9.69 -0.57
CA ASN A 57 -8.19 -10.07 -1.67
C ASN A 57 -9.54 -9.35 -1.60
N PHE A 58 -10.10 -9.14 -0.42
CA PHE A 58 -11.32 -8.34 -0.27
C PHE A 58 -11.13 -6.92 -0.81
N TRP A 59 -10.08 -6.21 -0.38
CA TRP A 59 -9.82 -4.85 -0.81
C TRP A 59 -9.44 -4.74 -2.30
N ARG A 60 -8.80 -5.78 -2.88
CA ARG A 60 -8.61 -5.90 -4.33
C ARG A 60 -9.94 -6.08 -5.07
N GLN A 61 -10.86 -6.87 -4.53
CA GLN A 61 -12.20 -7.05 -5.10
C GLN A 61 -13.04 -5.76 -4.97
N ASP A 62 -12.92 -5.02 -3.88
CA ASP A 62 -13.52 -3.69 -3.73
C ASP A 62 -12.97 -2.71 -4.78
N ALA A 63 -11.65 -2.71 -5.01
CA ALA A 63 -11.03 -1.92 -6.08
C ALA A 63 -11.57 -2.30 -7.47
N ILE A 64 -11.77 -3.59 -7.76
CA ILE A 64 -12.41 -4.06 -8.99
C ILE A 64 -13.85 -3.53 -9.10
N ASN A 65 -14.63 -3.57 -8.02
CA ASN A 65 -16.01 -3.05 -8.03
C ASN A 65 -16.04 -1.55 -8.32
N ARG A 66 -15.08 -0.80 -7.78
CA ARG A 66 -14.89 0.63 -8.05
C ARG A 66 -14.47 0.90 -9.49
N LEU A 67 -13.57 0.09 -10.06
CA LEU A 67 -13.22 0.17 -11.48
C LEU A 67 -14.44 -0.11 -12.36
N LYS A 68 -15.21 -1.17 -12.09
CA LYS A 68 -16.46 -1.44 -12.84
C LYS A 68 -17.44 -0.28 -12.72
N ALA A 69 -17.64 0.26 -11.52
CA ALA A 69 -18.50 1.42 -11.32
C ALA A 69 -18.04 2.65 -12.13
N ALA A 70 -16.74 2.91 -12.19
CA ALA A 70 -16.17 3.96 -13.02
C ALA A 70 -16.43 3.74 -14.52
N HIS A 71 -16.31 2.49 -15.00
CA HIS A 71 -16.57 2.13 -16.40
C HIS A 71 -18.05 2.27 -16.77
N ASP A 72 -18.93 1.79 -15.90
CA ASP A 72 -20.38 1.74 -16.14
C ASP A 72 -21.08 3.08 -15.82
N GLY A 73 -20.37 4.07 -15.27
CA GLY A 73 -20.93 5.33 -14.82
C GLY A 73 -21.87 5.19 -13.61
N SER A 74 -21.62 4.19 -12.76
CA SER A 74 -22.42 3.88 -11.57
C SER A 74 -21.65 4.16 -10.27
N SER A 75 -22.26 3.82 -9.13
CA SER A 75 -21.64 3.93 -7.81
C SER A 75 -21.27 2.53 -7.28
N PRO A 76 -20.08 2.37 -6.68
CA PRO A 76 -19.68 1.11 -6.07
C PRO A 76 -20.48 0.84 -4.78
N PRO A 77 -20.42 -0.40 -4.25
CA PRO A 77 -20.88 -0.70 -2.90
C PRO A 77 -20.24 0.21 -1.85
N ASP A 78 -20.99 0.51 -0.78
CA ASP A 78 -20.45 1.28 0.34
C ASP A 78 -19.61 0.39 1.26
N THR A 79 -18.31 0.63 1.23
CA THR A 79 -17.31 -0.04 2.05
C THR A 79 -16.66 0.88 3.06
N SER A 80 -17.33 1.98 3.47
CA SER A 80 -16.73 3.02 4.31
C SER A 80 -16.47 2.68 5.78
N ASP A 81 -17.10 1.63 6.31
CA ASP A 81 -16.78 1.09 7.64
C ASP A 81 -15.75 -0.05 7.49
N ASP A 82 -14.50 0.35 7.27
CA ASP A 82 -13.40 -0.57 6.99
C ASP A 82 -13.22 -1.60 8.11
N LEU A 83 -13.40 -1.20 9.38
CA LEU A 83 -13.23 -2.09 10.53
C LEU A 83 -14.31 -3.18 10.55
N ALA A 84 -15.58 -2.81 10.34
CA ALA A 84 -16.66 -3.78 10.27
C ALA A 84 -16.47 -4.77 9.10
N TRP A 85 -15.99 -4.29 7.96
CA TRP A 85 -15.66 -5.16 6.82
C TRP A 85 -14.50 -6.09 7.12
N ASN A 86 -13.42 -5.59 7.73
CA ASN A 86 -12.25 -6.42 8.07
C ASN A 86 -12.63 -7.56 9.03
N ASP A 87 -13.42 -7.26 10.07
CA ASP A 87 -13.89 -8.27 11.03
C ASP A 87 -14.79 -9.31 10.35
N ARG A 88 -15.70 -8.85 9.48
CA ARG A 88 -16.57 -9.72 8.70
C ARG A 88 -15.78 -10.65 7.79
N ILE A 89 -14.83 -10.12 7.03
CA ILE A 89 -14.04 -10.90 6.08
C ILE A 89 -13.16 -11.92 6.80
N PHE A 90 -12.57 -11.55 7.93
CA PHE A 90 -11.85 -12.49 8.77
C PHE A 90 -12.75 -13.69 9.16
N LEU A 91 -13.98 -13.42 9.61
CA LEU A 91 -14.91 -14.49 10.00
C LEU A 91 -15.38 -15.34 8.81
N GLU A 92 -15.69 -14.72 7.68
CA GLU A 92 -16.16 -15.41 6.47
C GLU A 92 -15.08 -16.27 5.83
N GLN A 93 -13.81 -15.83 5.86
CA GLN A 93 -12.67 -16.51 5.23
C GLN A 93 -11.86 -17.37 6.21
N ARG A 94 -12.31 -17.49 7.46
CA ARG A 94 -11.57 -18.14 8.54
C ARG A 94 -11.15 -19.56 8.22
N GLU A 95 -11.98 -20.30 7.49
CA GLU A 95 -11.75 -21.70 7.15
C GLU A 95 -11.33 -21.89 5.68
N THR A 96 -11.11 -20.81 4.93
CA THR A 96 -10.69 -20.87 3.53
C THR A 96 -9.23 -21.33 3.43
N PRO A 97 -8.92 -22.38 2.65
CA PRO A 97 -7.55 -22.85 2.45
C PRO A 97 -6.66 -21.81 1.76
N TRP A 98 -5.37 -21.83 2.09
CA TRP A 98 -4.35 -20.95 1.49
C TRP A 98 -4.39 -20.98 -0.04
N GLU A 99 -4.43 -22.17 -0.64
CA GLU A 99 -4.38 -22.34 -2.10
C GLU A 99 -5.59 -21.70 -2.79
N GLN A 100 -6.76 -21.72 -2.15
CA GLN A 100 -7.96 -21.07 -2.67
C GLN A 100 -7.82 -19.55 -2.64
N LEU A 101 -7.25 -19.00 -1.56
CA LEU A 101 -7.02 -17.56 -1.44
C LEU A 101 -5.97 -17.06 -2.43
N VAL A 102 -4.90 -17.82 -2.66
CA VAL A 102 -3.89 -17.46 -3.68
C VAL A 102 -4.47 -17.55 -5.09
N GLY A 103 -5.24 -18.60 -5.40
CA GLY A 103 -5.93 -18.71 -6.69
C GLY A 103 -6.92 -17.56 -6.93
N GLU A 104 -7.58 -17.09 -5.87
CA GLU A 104 -8.42 -15.89 -5.94
C GLU A 104 -7.61 -14.62 -6.22
N THR A 105 -6.43 -14.46 -5.62
CA THR A 105 -5.54 -13.33 -5.95
C THR A 105 -5.20 -13.31 -7.45
N GLU A 106 -4.88 -14.46 -8.04
CA GLU A 106 -4.57 -14.56 -9.47
C GLU A 106 -5.74 -14.14 -10.35
N ARG A 107 -6.96 -14.58 -10.00
CA ARG A 107 -8.20 -14.20 -10.70
C ARG A 107 -8.44 -12.70 -10.62
N LEU A 108 -8.34 -12.12 -9.42
CA LEU A 108 -8.50 -10.68 -9.18
C LEU A 108 -7.47 -9.86 -9.98
N ARG A 109 -6.24 -10.36 -10.09
CA ARG A 109 -5.15 -9.69 -10.81
C ARG A 109 -5.44 -9.63 -12.30
N ALA A 110 -5.85 -10.75 -12.89
CA ALA A 110 -6.22 -10.82 -14.30
C ALA A 110 -7.41 -9.89 -14.62
N GLU A 111 -8.43 -9.89 -13.76
CA GLU A 111 -9.60 -9.01 -13.90
C GLU A 111 -9.24 -7.53 -13.77
N THR A 112 -8.41 -7.16 -12.79
CA THR A 112 -7.92 -5.78 -12.64
C THR A 112 -7.12 -5.35 -13.86
N GLY A 113 -6.23 -6.21 -14.34
CA GLY A 113 -5.43 -5.95 -15.54
C GLY A 113 -6.30 -5.70 -16.77
N ALA A 114 -7.35 -6.50 -16.96
CA ALA A 114 -8.31 -6.31 -18.05
C ALA A 114 -9.08 -4.99 -17.91
N LEU A 115 -9.53 -4.63 -16.70
CA LEU A 115 -10.25 -3.38 -16.45
C LEU A 115 -9.38 -2.14 -16.72
N ILE A 116 -8.10 -2.15 -16.30
CA ILE A 116 -7.16 -1.04 -16.55
C ILE A 116 -7.08 -0.71 -18.05
N GLN A 117 -7.14 -1.73 -18.92
CA GLN A 117 -7.07 -1.55 -20.38
C GLN A 117 -8.30 -0.86 -20.98
N LEU A 118 -9.42 -0.78 -20.24
CA LEU A 118 -10.65 -0.14 -20.73
C LEU A 118 -10.67 1.37 -20.51
N PHE A 119 -9.73 1.92 -19.73
CA PHE A 119 -9.72 3.32 -19.33
C PHE A 119 -8.68 4.14 -20.11
N THR A 120 -9.02 5.40 -20.38
CA THR A 120 -8.06 6.39 -20.86
C THR A 120 -7.14 6.86 -19.72
N ARG A 121 -6.05 7.57 -20.03
CA ARG A 121 -5.22 8.21 -19.00
C ARG A 121 -6.03 9.14 -18.10
N ASP A 122 -6.94 9.92 -18.67
CA ASP A 122 -7.69 10.92 -17.91
C ASP A 122 -8.70 10.25 -16.98
N ASP A 123 -9.29 9.12 -17.39
CA ASP A 123 -10.09 8.29 -16.50
C ASP A 123 -9.26 7.78 -15.31
N LEU A 124 -8.02 7.34 -15.56
CA LEU A 124 -7.18 6.75 -14.52
C LEU A 124 -6.57 7.78 -13.57
N SER A 125 -6.10 8.91 -14.09
CA SER A 125 -5.22 9.84 -13.36
C SER A 125 -5.91 11.10 -12.82
N GLN A 126 -7.09 11.46 -13.35
CA GLN A 126 -7.75 12.70 -12.94
C GLN A 126 -8.33 12.59 -11.52
N LYS A 127 -7.73 13.33 -10.58
CA LYS A 127 -8.25 13.50 -9.21
C LYS A 127 -9.64 14.15 -9.24
N ASN A 128 -10.50 13.79 -8.29
CA ASN A 128 -11.90 14.27 -8.18
C ASN A 128 -12.82 13.93 -9.35
N ARG A 129 -12.42 13.05 -10.30
CA ARG A 129 -13.28 12.64 -11.42
C ARG A 129 -14.48 11.83 -10.94
N TYR A 130 -14.27 10.94 -9.97
CA TYR A 130 -15.30 10.06 -9.42
C TYR A 130 -15.64 10.49 -7.98
N PRO A 131 -16.84 11.04 -7.71
CA PRO A 131 -17.18 11.58 -6.39
C PRO A 131 -17.04 10.57 -5.23
N TRP A 132 -17.34 9.29 -5.48
CA TRP A 132 -17.21 8.22 -4.51
C TRP A 132 -15.76 7.88 -4.14
N GLN A 133 -14.78 8.40 -4.88
CA GLN A 133 -13.34 8.22 -4.62
C GLN A 133 -12.73 9.33 -3.76
N ARG A 134 -13.58 10.21 -3.17
CA ARG A 134 -13.22 11.16 -2.10
C ARG A 134 -12.00 12.04 -2.42
N GLY A 135 -11.85 12.39 -3.69
CA GLY A 135 -10.84 13.31 -4.20
C GLY A 135 -9.60 12.66 -4.82
N ASP A 136 -9.45 11.35 -4.71
CA ASP A 136 -8.38 10.61 -5.36
C ASP A 136 -8.71 10.17 -6.80
N SER A 137 -7.72 9.61 -7.48
CA SER A 137 -7.81 9.02 -8.82
C SER A 137 -7.95 7.49 -8.75
N LEU A 138 -8.30 6.85 -9.89
CA LEU A 138 -8.30 5.38 -9.98
C LEU A 138 -6.87 4.81 -9.96
N GLU A 139 -5.90 5.62 -10.36
CA GLU A 139 -4.49 5.29 -10.24
C GLU A 139 -4.06 5.11 -8.78
N THR A 140 -4.44 6.04 -7.89
CA THR A 140 -4.22 5.87 -6.44
C THR A 140 -4.97 4.64 -5.92
N LEU A 141 -6.18 4.37 -6.41
CA LEU A 141 -6.95 3.17 -6.04
C LEU A 141 -6.17 1.89 -6.34
N VAL A 142 -5.64 1.74 -7.55
CA VAL A 142 -4.86 0.56 -7.96
C VAL A 142 -3.57 0.48 -7.15
N LEU A 143 -2.85 1.60 -7.02
CA LEU A 143 -1.61 1.65 -6.24
C LEU A 143 -1.79 1.14 -4.81
N VAL A 144 -2.80 1.67 -4.11
CA VAL A 144 -3.05 1.31 -2.72
C VAL A 144 -3.41 -0.17 -2.62
N ASN A 145 -4.42 -0.64 -3.36
CA ASN A 145 -4.98 -1.97 -3.16
C ASN A 145 -4.13 -3.12 -3.72
N TRP A 146 -3.29 -2.84 -4.71
CA TRP A 146 -2.45 -3.87 -5.33
C TRP A 146 -1.00 -3.86 -4.89
N TYR A 147 -0.50 -2.73 -4.38
CA TYR A 147 0.93 -2.61 -4.07
C TYR A 147 1.19 -2.14 -2.64
N ASP A 148 0.81 -0.92 -2.28
CA ASP A 148 1.25 -0.33 -1.02
C ASP A 148 0.60 -0.98 0.22
N HIS A 149 -0.73 -1.14 0.24
CA HIS A 149 -1.44 -1.71 1.38
C HIS A 149 -1.08 -3.20 1.61
N PRO A 150 -1.04 -4.09 0.59
CA PRO A 150 -0.52 -5.44 0.79
C PRO A 150 0.91 -5.45 1.34
N ALA A 151 1.79 -4.58 0.84
CA ALA A 151 3.17 -4.48 1.33
C ALA A 151 3.25 -4.05 2.81
N GLU A 152 2.30 -3.28 3.32
CA GLU A 152 2.22 -2.99 4.76
C GLU A 152 1.90 -4.24 5.58
N HIS A 153 0.96 -5.07 5.14
CA HIS A 153 0.64 -6.33 5.82
C HIS A 153 1.85 -7.26 5.85
N TRP A 154 2.54 -7.43 4.73
CA TRP A 154 3.75 -8.25 4.67
C TRP A 154 4.87 -7.70 5.56
N ALA A 155 5.10 -6.37 5.54
CA ALA A 155 6.08 -5.73 6.41
C ALA A 155 5.74 -5.86 7.90
N ASN A 156 4.46 -5.79 8.26
CA ASN A 156 3.99 -6.01 9.63
C ASN A 156 4.25 -7.44 10.08
N VAL A 157 4.02 -8.45 9.23
CA VAL A 157 4.38 -9.84 9.53
C VAL A 157 5.88 -9.96 9.80
N TYR A 158 6.73 -9.42 8.91
CA TYR A 158 8.18 -9.45 9.10
C TYR A 158 8.60 -8.81 10.44
N LEU A 159 8.00 -7.67 10.82
CA LEU A 159 8.25 -7.09 12.13
C LEU A 159 7.82 -7.99 13.29
N ARG A 160 6.64 -8.62 13.23
CA ARG A 160 6.15 -9.56 14.26
C ARG A 160 7.07 -10.78 14.41
N CYS A 161 7.69 -11.22 13.32
CA CYS A 161 8.66 -12.31 13.31
C CYS A 161 10.09 -11.88 13.64
N HIS A 162 10.30 -10.63 14.09
CA HIS A 162 11.62 -10.03 14.34
C HIS A 162 12.56 -9.97 13.12
N GLU A 163 12.01 -10.09 11.91
CA GLU A 163 12.72 -10.00 10.64
C GLU A 163 12.79 -8.55 10.14
N VAL A 164 13.32 -7.65 10.98
CA VAL A 164 13.30 -6.20 10.73
C VAL A 164 13.88 -5.83 9.36
N GLU A 165 15.00 -6.42 8.96
CA GLU A 165 15.64 -6.07 7.68
C GLU A 165 14.75 -6.39 6.48
N HIS A 166 14.00 -7.51 6.50
CA HIS A 166 13.06 -7.85 5.43
C HIS A 166 11.90 -6.84 5.35
N ALA A 167 11.39 -6.37 6.49
CA ALA A 167 10.39 -5.31 6.51
C ALA A 167 10.92 -4.01 5.87
N LEU A 168 12.17 -3.64 6.19
CA LEU A 168 12.80 -2.43 5.67
C LEU A 168 13.14 -2.54 4.18
N GLU A 169 13.62 -3.70 3.73
CA GLU A 169 13.89 -3.98 2.32
C GLU A 169 12.61 -3.84 1.49
N LEU A 170 11.51 -4.45 1.93
CA LEU A 170 10.21 -4.33 1.26
C LEU A 170 9.73 -2.88 1.20
N ARG A 171 9.73 -2.16 2.32
CA ARG A 171 9.26 -0.75 2.33
C ARG A 171 10.16 0.18 1.52
N ARG A 172 11.47 -0.10 1.47
CA ARG A 172 12.42 0.64 0.62
C ARG A 172 12.16 0.35 -0.86
N ALA A 173 11.84 -0.89 -1.22
CA ALA A 173 11.44 -1.25 -2.58
C ALA A 173 10.15 -0.54 -3.00
N VAL A 174 9.16 -0.43 -2.11
CA VAL A 174 7.93 0.36 -2.37
C VAL A 174 8.26 1.81 -2.67
N ALA A 175 9.07 2.47 -1.84
CA ALA A 175 9.47 3.86 -2.08
C ALA A 175 10.25 4.05 -3.39
N ALA A 176 11.15 3.10 -3.72
CA ALA A 176 11.89 3.11 -4.99
C ALA A 176 10.96 2.96 -6.19
N THR A 177 9.98 2.05 -6.13
CA THR A 177 8.95 1.88 -7.17
C THR A 177 8.15 3.15 -7.38
N ILE A 178 7.75 3.85 -6.31
CA ILE A 178 7.01 5.12 -6.48
C ILE A 178 7.86 6.17 -7.17
N ARG A 179 9.14 6.30 -6.78
CA ARG A 179 10.04 7.26 -7.43
C ARG A 179 10.28 6.94 -8.91
N GLU A 180 10.26 5.66 -9.27
CA GLU A 180 10.42 5.19 -10.65
C GLU A 180 9.15 5.41 -11.49
N LEU A 181 8.00 4.97 -10.99
CA LEU A 181 6.75 4.91 -11.75
C LEU A 181 5.94 6.22 -11.67
N PHE A 182 6.16 7.03 -10.64
CA PHE A 182 5.45 8.29 -10.39
C PHE A 182 6.42 9.45 -10.13
N PRO A 183 7.35 9.73 -11.07
CA PRO A 183 8.39 10.75 -10.86
C PRO A 183 7.82 12.16 -10.64
N ASP A 184 6.62 12.44 -11.16
CA ASP A 184 5.94 13.73 -11.05
C ASP A 184 5.04 13.86 -9.80
N GLU A 185 4.99 12.84 -8.93
CA GLU A 185 4.21 12.85 -7.69
C GLU A 185 5.14 12.76 -6.44
N PRO A 186 5.97 13.79 -6.17
CA PRO A 186 6.94 13.77 -5.07
C PRO A 186 6.28 13.64 -3.69
N LYS A 187 5.02 14.10 -3.55
CA LYS A 187 4.27 13.90 -2.30
C LYS A 187 3.94 12.42 -2.07
N LEU A 188 3.60 11.68 -3.12
CA LEU A 188 3.36 10.24 -3.01
C LEU A 188 4.62 9.50 -2.52
N TYR A 189 5.77 9.87 -3.08
CA TYR A 189 7.07 9.35 -2.63
C TYR A 189 7.34 9.64 -1.15
N SER A 190 7.10 10.87 -0.69
CA SER A 190 7.36 11.23 0.71
C SER A 190 6.51 10.44 1.70
N TYR A 191 5.26 10.11 1.35
CA TYR A 191 4.44 9.20 2.18
C TYR A 191 5.07 7.80 2.28
N MET A 192 5.60 7.25 1.18
CA MET A 192 6.25 5.92 1.22
C MET A 192 7.52 5.90 2.05
N ILE A 193 8.35 6.95 1.93
CA ILE A 193 9.55 7.10 2.74
C ILE A 193 9.19 7.32 4.22
N LEU A 194 8.12 8.07 4.51
CA LEU A 194 7.66 8.25 5.88
C LEU A 194 7.24 6.91 6.51
N LYS A 195 6.50 6.07 5.77
CA LYS A 195 6.19 4.70 6.18
C LYS A 195 7.47 3.89 6.43
N LEU A 196 8.46 3.93 5.54
CA LEU A 196 9.77 3.28 5.79
C LEU A 196 10.39 3.76 7.11
N GLY A 197 10.33 5.06 7.41
CA GLY A 197 10.78 5.62 8.68
C GLY A 197 10.05 5.05 9.89
N ALA A 198 8.73 4.86 9.79
CA ALA A 198 7.90 4.27 10.86
C ALA A 198 8.31 2.80 11.13
N TYR A 199 8.48 2.00 10.07
CA TYR A 199 8.97 0.62 10.20
C TYR A 199 10.38 0.56 10.79
N ALA A 200 11.27 1.48 10.41
CA ALA A 200 12.61 1.58 10.99
C ALA A 200 12.58 1.97 12.48
N ALA A 201 11.70 2.88 12.88
CA ALA A 201 11.54 3.28 14.28
C ALA A 201 11.05 2.09 15.12
N ARG A 202 9.98 1.42 14.68
CA ARG A 202 9.43 0.22 15.33
C ARG A 202 10.42 -0.95 15.37
N GLY A 203 11.29 -1.05 14.37
CA GLY A 203 12.38 -2.03 14.28
C GLY A 203 13.67 -1.68 15.02
N ALA A 204 13.66 -0.65 15.87
CA ALA A 204 14.84 -0.16 16.61
C ALA A 204 16.04 0.21 15.70
N ARG A 205 15.77 0.78 14.51
CA ARG A 205 16.77 1.33 13.57
C ARG A 205 16.70 2.85 13.57
N ALA A 206 17.05 3.47 14.69
CA ALA A 206 16.88 4.90 14.92
C ALA A 206 17.50 5.79 13.83
N GLU A 207 18.75 5.50 13.43
CA GLU A 207 19.43 6.28 12.38
C GLU A 207 18.69 6.22 11.04
N GLN A 208 18.27 5.02 10.62
CA GLN A 208 17.52 4.83 9.39
C GLN A 208 16.14 5.51 9.45
N ALA A 209 15.47 5.42 10.61
CA ALA A 209 14.19 6.07 10.83
C ALA A 209 14.30 7.59 10.68
N ILE A 210 15.24 8.21 11.39
CA ILE A 210 15.45 9.67 11.34
C ILE A 210 15.90 10.12 9.95
N GLY A 211 16.74 9.33 9.27
CA GLY A 211 17.15 9.58 7.89
C GLY A 211 15.95 9.62 6.93
N ALA A 212 15.08 8.60 6.99
CA ALA A 212 13.88 8.53 6.16
C ALA A 212 12.91 9.68 6.48
N ILE A 213 12.65 9.97 7.76
CA ILE A 213 11.76 11.06 8.16
C ILE A 213 12.28 12.41 7.67
N ARG A 214 13.60 12.66 7.78
CA ARG A 214 14.23 13.89 7.26
C ARG A 214 14.03 14.01 5.75
N GLU A 215 14.23 12.93 5.01
CA GLU A 215 14.02 12.91 3.56
C GLU A 215 12.56 13.21 3.21
N ALA A 216 11.60 12.53 3.86
CA ALA A 216 10.18 12.77 3.65
C ALA A 216 9.77 14.22 3.93
N LEU A 217 10.27 14.81 5.02
CA LEU A 217 10.00 16.21 5.38
C LEU A 217 10.65 17.21 4.43
N THR A 218 11.82 16.87 3.87
CA THR A 218 12.48 17.70 2.85
C THR A 218 11.65 17.76 1.57
N VAL A 219 11.09 16.62 1.15
CA VAL A 219 10.25 16.51 -0.05
C VAL A 219 8.85 17.10 0.18
N ASN A 220 8.28 16.88 1.37
CA ASN A 220 6.94 17.34 1.71
C ASN A 220 6.87 17.92 3.13
N PRO A 221 7.21 19.22 3.28
CA PRO A 221 7.16 19.91 4.57
C PRO A 221 5.78 19.90 5.23
N SER A 222 4.67 19.69 4.51
CA SER A 222 3.34 19.66 5.15
C SER A 222 3.16 18.49 6.12
N LEU A 223 4.08 17.51 6.13
CA LEU A 223 4.04 16.35 7.03
C LEU A 223 4.53 16.68 8.46
N TYR A 224 5.14 17.84 8.72
CA TYR A 224 5.73 18.17 10.04
C TYR A 224 4.76 17.93 11.21
N GLU A 225 3.54 18.45 11.12
CA GLU A 225 2.54 18.31 12.19
C GLU A 225 2.09 16.86 12.39
N GLN A 226 2.01 16.09 11.30
CA GLN A 226 1.68 14.66 11.36
C GLN A 226 2.81 13.89 12.07
N VAL A 227 4.06 14.03 11.60
CA VAL A 227 5.23 13.34 12.20
C VAL A 227 5.39 13.67 13.68
N ARG A 228 5.08 14.90 14.09
CA ARG A 228 5.16 15.32 15.50
C ARG A 228 4.19 14.57 16.41
N LYS A 229 3.06 14.08 15.89
CA LYS A 229 1.99 13.44 16.68
C LYS A 229 1.87 11.95 16.44
N ASP A 230 2.42 11.45 15.33
CA ASP A 230 2.32 10.06 14.91
C ASP A 230 3.09 9.14 15.87
N THR A 231 2.36 8.25 16.53
CA THR A 231 2.85 7.33 17.56
C THR A 231 3.84 6.30 17.03
N ASP A 232 3.86 6.03 15.73
CA ASP A 232 4.87 5.13 15.14
C ASP A 232 6.31 5.64 15.35
N PHE A 233 6.48 6.95 15.61
CA PHE A 233 7.77 7.57 15.90
C PHE A 233 8.10 7.69 17.38
N ASP A 234 7.24 7.22 18.29
CA ASP A 234 7.51 7.22 19.74
C ASP A 234 8.89 6.61 20.11
N PRO A 235 9.34 5.50 19.49
CA PRO A 235 10.65 4.91 19.79
C PRO A 235 11.85 5.84 19.53
N VAL A 236 11.71 6.82 18.62
CA VAL A 236 12.78 7.77 18.26
C VAL A 236 12.49 9.19 18.74
N ARG A 237 11.30 9.46 19.28
CA ARG A 237 10.83 10.81 19.60
C ARG A 237 11.75 11.54 20.58
N ALA A 238 12.27 10.84 21.58
CA ALA A 238 13.14 11.45 22.60
C ALA A 238 14.57 11.72 22.13
N LEU A 239 14.97 11.23 20.95
CA LEU A 239 16.35 11.37 20.47
C LEU A 239 16.63 12.82 20.04
N PRO A 240 17.80 13.39 20.40
CA PRO A 240 18.17 14.75 20.01
C PRO A 240 18.10 14.98 18.49
N GLU A 241 18.50 13.99 17.70
CA GLU A 241 18.50 14.05 16.24
C GLU A 241 17.09 14.10 15.65
N PHE A 242 16.11 13.48 16.31
CA PHE A 242 14.70 13.58 15.94
C PHE A 242 14.13 14.95 16.32
N GLN A 243 14.41 15.43 17.53
CA GLN A 243 13.97 16.77 17.98
C GLN A 243 14.54 17.89 17.08
N ALA A 244 15.78 17.72 16.62
CA ALA A 244 16.44 18.65 15.71
C ALA A 244 15.71 18.83 14.36
N LEU A 245 14.90 17.85 13.92
CA LEU A 245 14.09 17.98 12.71
C LEU A 245 13.08 19.14 12.79
N PHE A 246 12.66 19.51 14.00
CA PHE A 246 11.63 20.54 14.24
C PHE A 246 12.21 21.86 14.77
N GLY A 247 13.44 21.85 15.30
CA GLY A 247 14.07 23.01 15.94
C GLY A 247 14.40 24.18 15.00
N ALA A 248 14.49 23.94 13.68
CA ALA A 248 14.84 24.95 12.69
C ALA A 248 13.66 25.86 12.25
N GLN A 249 12.42 25.58 12.67
CA GLN A 249 11.22 26.36 12.29
C GLN A 249 10.82 27.45 13.30
N GLY A 250 11.60 27.63 14.38
CA GLY A 250 11.35 28.67 15.40
C GLY A 250 12.06 30.01 15.14
N GLN A 251 12.62 30.24 13.95
CA GLN A 251 13.40 31.45 13.62
C GLN A 251 12.98 32.11 12.29
N SER A 252 11.72 32.01 11.91
CA SER A 252 11.16 32.75 10.77
C SER A 252 9.89 33.48 11.17
#